data_AF-A0A930DCP2-F1
#
_entry.id   AF-A0A930DCP2-F1
#
_cell.length_a   1.000
_cell.length_b   1.000
_cell.length_c   1.000
_cell.angle_alpha   90.00
_cell.angle_beta   90.00
_cell.angle_gamma   90.00
#
_symmetry.space_group_name_H-M   'P 1'
#
loop_
_entity.id
_entity.type
_entity.pdbx_description
1 polymer ?
#
loop_
_entity_poly.entity_id
_entity_poly.type
_entity_poly.pdbx_seq_one_letter_code
_entity_poly.pdbx_strand_id
1 'polypeptide(L)'
;MRDMNEIADMLERGLEAWQSEIFEREAMKIGRHAVDSVKALTPVVTGHLRRNWYNEVTKEGNDYIIWIKNNIVYGPAVNYGRRTNNGGMTRGQYMLE
;
A
#
# COMPACT_ATOMS: atom_id res chain seq x y z
N MET A 1 -29.62 13.17 34.12
CA MET A 1 -30.06 13.12 32.72
C MET A 1 -28.87 13.58 31.92
N ARG A 2 -28.35 12.81 30.95
CA ARG A 2 -27.24 13.31 30.10
C ARG A 2 -27.71 14.57 29.39
N ASP A 3 -26.83 15.56 29.28
CA ASP A 3 -27.14 16.79 28.55
C ASP A 3 -27.34 16.44 27.06
N MET A 4 -28.24 17.16 26.40
CA MET A 4 -28.55 16.93 24.99
C MET A 4 -27.32 17.15 24.11
N ASN A 5 -26.43 18.08 24.50
CA ASN A 5 -25.17 18.34 23.82
C ASN A 5 -24.19 17.17 23.96
N GLU A 6 -24.08 16.57 25.15
CA GLU A 6 -23.22 15.39 25.36
C GLU A 6 -23.65 14.22 24.48
N ILE A 7 -24.97 14.04 24.27
CA ILE A 7 -25.49 13.00 23.39
C ILE A 7 -25.16 13.30 21.93
N ALA A 8 -25.26 14.56 21.50
CA ALA A 8 -24.90 14.97 20.14
C ALA A 8 -23.41 14.73 19.85
N ASP A 9 -22.52 15.15 20.76
CA ASP A 9 -21.07 14.94 20.64
C ASP A 9 -20.70 13.46 20.57
N MET A 10 -21.37 12.62 21.36
CA MET A 10 -21.17 11.17 21.34
C MET A 10 -21.61 10.55 20.00
N LEU A 11 -22.71 11.04 19.42
CA LEU A 11 -23.22 10.58 18.14
C LEU A 11 -22.25 10.94 17.01
N GLU A 12 -21.75 12.19 17.00
CA GLU A 12 -20.82 12.68 15.99
C GLU A 12 -19.52 11.87 15.99
N ARG A 13 -18.90 11.66 17.16
CA ARG A 13 -17.71 10.81 17.30
C ARG A 13 -17.96 9.38 16.85
N GLY A 14 -19.15 8.84 17.13
CA GLY A 14 -19.54 7.51 16.69
C GLY A 14 -19.66 7.40 15.17
N LEU A 15 -20.26 8.40 14.52
CA LEU A 15 -20.37 8.48 13.06
C LEU A 15 -18.99 8.60 12.40
N GLU A 16 -18.11 9.45 12.92
CA GLU A 16 -16.75 9.61 12.41
C GLU A 16 -15.91 8.32 12.52
N ALA A 17 -16.01 7.63 13.65
CA ALA A 17 -15.34 6.35 13.87
C ALA A 17 -15.85 5.28 12.89
N TRP A 18 -17.16 5.19 12.72
CA TRP A 18 -17.79 4.25 11.79
C TRP A 18 -17.41 4.53 10.33
N GLN A 19 -17.43 5.81 9.92
CA GLN A 19 -16.95 6.19 8.59
C GLN A 19 -15.48 5.81 8.41
N SER A 20 -14.63 6.14 9.39
CA SER A 20 -13.21 5.82 9.33
C SER A 20 -12.95 4.32 9.17
N GLU A 21 -13.70 3.47 9.86
CA GLU A 21 -13.62 2.01 9.73
C GLU A 21 -13.98 1.53 8.31
N ILE A 22 -15.04 2.09 7.72
CA ILE A 22 -15.44 1.76 6.35
C ILE A 22 -14.34 2.13 5.36
N PHE A 23 -13.84 3.36 5.43
CA PHE A 23 -12.80 3.83 4.51
C PHE A 23 -11.50 3.03 4.66
N GLU A 24 -11.06 2.75 5.89
CA GLU A 24 -9.86 1.93 6.12
C GLU A 24 -10.02 0.52 5.53
N ARG A 25 -11.18 -0.10 5.71
CA ARG A 25 -11.47 -1.44 5.17
C ARG A 25 -11.44 -1.44 3.64
N GLU A 26 -12.06 -0.47 2.99
CA GLU A 26 -12.07 -0.38 1.52
C GLU A 26 -10.67 -0.04 0.97
N ALA A 27 -9.94 0.89 1.60
CA ALA A 27 -8.56 1.20 1.25
C ALA A 27 -7.65 -0.04 1.36
N MET A 28 -7.83 -0.85 2.42
CA MET A 28 -7.10 -2.12 2.57
C MET A 28 -7.43 -3.13 1.48
N LYS A 29 -8.68 -3.19 0.98
CA LYS A 29 -9.03 -4.05 -0.17
C LYS A 29 -8.35 -3.57 -1.44
N ILE A 30 -8.40 -2.26 -1.72
CA ILE A 30 -7.72 -1.66 -2.89
C ILE A 30 -6.22 -1.96 -2.83
N GLY A 31 -5.58 -1.78 -1.66
CA GLY A 31 -4.18 -2.09 -1.46
C GLY A 31 -3.81 -3.56 -1.72
N ARG A 32 -4.67 -4.51 -1.31
CA ARG A 32 -4.46 -5.94 -1.63
C ARG A 32 -4.50 -6.21 -3.13
N HIS A 33 -5.48 -5.63 -3.85
CA HIS A 33 -5.55 -5.77 -5.31
C HIS A 33 -4.34 -5.14 -6.02
N ALA A 34 -3.88 -3.98 -5.54
CA ALA A 34 -2.68 -3.35 -6.08
C ALA A 34 -1.44 -4.22 -5.86
N VAL A 35 -1.28 -4.85 -4.69
CA VAL A 35 -0.21 -5.83 -4.43
C VAL A 35 -0.29 -7.01 -5.38
N ASP A 36 -1.48 -7.55 -5.65
CA ASP A 36 -1.64 -8.67 -6.57
C ASP A 36 -1.23 -8.31 -8.00
N SER A 37 -1.58 -7.11 -8.47
CA SER A 37 -1.14 -6.58 -9.76
C SER A 37 0.39 -6.45 -9.83
N VAL A 38 1.01 -5.84 -8.82
CA VAL A 38 2.48 -5.68 -8.74
C VAL A 38 3.17 -7.03 -8.68
N LYS A 39 2.61 -8.00 -7.94
CA LYS A 39 3.10 -9.38 -7.90
C LYS A 39 3.00 -10.09 -9.24
N ALA A 40 2.00 -9.79 -10.07
CA ALA A 40 1.88 -10.35 -11.41
C ALA A 40 2.93 -9.79 -12.36
N LEU A 41 3.30 -8.52 -12.22
CA LEU A 41 4.37 -7.86 -12.98
C LEU A 41 5.77 -8.24 -12.50
N THR A 42 5.91 -8.66 -11.23
CA THR A 42 7.21 -8.97 -10.63
C THR A 42 7.82 -10.26 -11.20
N PRO A 43 9.06 -10.22 -11.73
CA PRO A 43 9.73 -11.42 -12.23
C PRO A 43 9.90 -12.51 -11.16
N VAL A 44 9.70 -13.76 -11.57
CA VAL A 44 9.71 -14.93 -10.67
C VAL A 44 10.98 -15.75 -10.86
N VAL A 45 12.16 -15.14 -10.65
CA VAL A 45 13.42 -15.88 -10.74
C VAL A 45 13.57 -16.82 -9.53
N THR A 46 13.56 -16.27 -8.32
CA THR A 46 13.55 -17.01 -7.04
C THR A 46 12.21 -16.87 -6.29
N GLY A 47 11.37 -15.95 -6.78
CA GLY A 47 10.13 -15.51 -6.14
C GLY A 47 10.30 -14.74 -4.83
N HIS A 48 11.53 -14.52 -4.35
CA HIS A 48 11.76 -13.80 -3.08
C HIS A 48 11.27 -12.35 -3.17
N LEU A 49 11.61 -11.63 -4.25
CA LEU A 49 11.09 -10.28 -4.50
C LEU A 49 9.55 -10.27 -4.55
N ARG A 50 8.96 -11.17 -5.34
CA ARG A 50 7.50 -11.27 -5.52
C ARG A 50 6.76 -11.54 -4.20
N ARG A 51 7.27 -12.43 -3.34
CA ARG A 51 6.61 -12.80 -2.09
C ARG A 51 6.63 -11.70 -1.03
N ASN A 52 7.58 -10.77 -1.09
CA ASN A 52 7.75 -9.71 -0.09
C ASN A 52 6.99 -8.42 -0.42
N TRP A 53 6.15 -8.39 -1.46
CA TRP A 53 5.21 -7.28 -1.67
C TRP A 53 4.06 -7.33 -0.67
N TYR A 54 3.84 -6.20 0.01
CA TYR A 54 2.74 -5.99 0.95
C TYR A 54 2.19 -4.56 0.82
N ASN A 55 0.98 -4.34 1.34
CA ASN A 55 0.38 -3.03 1.44
C ASN A 55 0.27 -2.56 2.89
N GLU A 56 0.22 -1.25 3.06
CA GLU A 56 -0.10 -0.58 4.31
C GLU A 56 -1.03 0.59 4.01
N VAL A 57 -1.93 0.91 4.92
CA VAL A 57 -2.84 2.06 4.79
C VAL A 57 -2.60 2.99 5.96
N THR A 58 -2.34 4.27 5.67
CA THR A 58 -2.20 5.31 6.68
C THR A 58 -3.28 6.37 6.47
N LYS A 59 -3.82 6.91 7.57
CA LYS A 59 -4.75 8.05 7.53
C LYS A 59 -3.96 9.34 7.73
N GLU A 60 -4.09 10.27 6.79
CA GLU A 60 -3.46 11.59 6.82
C GLU A 60 -4.56 12.65 6.66
N GLY A 61 -4.97 13.25 7.78
CA GLY A 61 -6.14 14.13 7.79
C GLY A 61 -7.41 13.39 7.39
N ASN A 62 -8.01 13.78 6.27
CA ASN A 62 -9.20 13.13 5.70
C ASN A 62 -8.86 12.09 4.62
N ASP A 63 -7.59 11.94 4.27
CA ASP A 63 -7.16 11.04 3.20
C ASP A 63 -6.65 9.71 3.74
N TYR A 64 -6.87 8.65 2.97
CA TYR A 64 -6.30 7.33 3.21
C TYR A 64 -5.25 7.05 2.14
N ILE A 65 -3.99 6.99 2.57
CA ILE A 65 -2.85 6.74 1.69
C ILE A 65 -2.57 5.24 1.68
N ILE A 66 -2.59 4.65 0.48
CA ILE A 66 -2.28 3.23 0.27
C ILE A 66 -0.82 3.13 -0.18
N TRP A 67 0.00 2.51 0.66
CA TRP A 67 1.39 2.23 0.35
C TRP A 67 1.55 0.83 -0.20
N ILE A 68 2.32 0.69 -1.28
CA ILE A 68 2.77 -0.60 -1.80
C ILE A 68 4.26 -0.71 -1.54
N LYS A 69 4.66 -1.65 -0.67
CA LYS A 69 6.01 -1.71 -0.11
C LYS A 69 6.68 -3.05 -0.41
N ASN A 70 8.00 -3.00 -0.49
CA ASN A 70 8.87 -4.17 -0.58
C ASN A 70 10.20 -3.84 0.12
N ASN A 71 10.63 -4.67 1.06
CA ASN A 71 11.85 -4.44 1.85
C ASN A 71 13.10 -5.10 1.23
N ILE A 72 13.00 -5.64 0.02
CA ILE A 72 14.12 -6.31 -0.65
C ILE A 72 15.04 -5.27 -1.31
N VAL A 73 16.30 -5.25 -0.87
CA VAL A 73 17.34 -4.28 -1.29
C VAL A 73 17.52 -4.19 -2.80
N TYR A 74 17.40 -5.30 -3.52
CA TYR A 74 17.57 -5.31 -4.98
C TYR A 74 16.28 -4.99 -5.77
N GLY A 75 15.16 -4.73 -5.10
CA GLY A 75 13.89 -4.36 -5.73
C GLY A 75 14.01 -3.18 -6.70
N PRO A 76 14.61 -2.04 -6.32
CA PRO A 76 14.83 -0.92 -7.23
C PRO A 76 15.68 -1.26 -8.45
N ALA A 77 16.71 -2.09 -8.28
CA ALA A 77 17.56 -2.55 -9.37
C ALA A 77 16.80 -3.43 -10.38
N VAL A 78 15.77 -4.16 -9.94
CA VAL A 78 14.87 -4.91 -10.82
C VAL A 78 13.84 -3.98 -11.46
N ASN A 79 13.31 -3.00 -10.71
CA ASN A 79 12.32 -2.06 -11.22
C ASN A 79 12.88 -1.19 -12.35
N TYR A 80 13.99 -0.50 -12.08
CA TYR A 80 14.56 0.50 -12.98
C TYR A 80 15.72 -0.04 -13.83
N GLY A 81 16.21 -1.24 -13.53
CA GLY A 81 17.44 -1.78 -14.09
C GLY A 81 18.68 -1.32 -13.31
N ARG A 82 19.83 -1.95 -13.60
CA ARG A 82 21.13 -1.62 -12.99
C ARG A 82 22.29 -1.83 -13.96
N ARG A 83 23.42 -1.19 -13.68
CA ARG A 83 24.66 -1.44 -14.42
C ARG A 83 25.12 -2.88 -14.19
N THR A 84 25.61 -3.51 -15.25
CA THR A 84 26.20 -4.84 -15.21
C THR A 84 27.71 -4.75 -15.03
N ASN A 85 28.33 -5.83 -14.54
CA ASN A 85 29.78 -5.89 -14.33
C ASN A 85 30.57 -5.76 -15.65
N ASN A 86 29.94 -6.07 -16.79
CA ASN A 86 30.55 -5.98 -18.12
C ASN A 86 30.32 -4.60 -18.79
N GLY A 87 29.90 -3.59 -18.02
CA GLY A 87 29.73 -2.21 -18.51
C GLY A 87 28.37 -1.90 -19.17
N GLY A 88 27.47 -2.89 -19.29
CA GLY A 88 26.11 -2.70 -19.83
C GLY A 88 25.07 -2.29 -18.78
N MET A 89 23.80 -2.26 -19.17
CA MET A 89 22.65 -1.94 -18.31
C MET A 89 21.58 -3.03 -18.45
N THR A 90 21.00 -3.50 -17.34
CA THR A 90 19.83 -4.39 -17.39
C THR A 90 18.56 -3.60 -17.66
N ARG A 91 17.62 -4.18 -18.41
CA ARG A 91 16.30 -3.58 -18.62
C ARG A 91 15.45 -3.65 -17.34
N GLY A 92 14.89 -2.51 -16.95
CA GLY A 92 13.92 -2.41 -15.86
C GLY A 92 12.61 -3.14 -16.17
N GLN A 93 11.95 -3.61 -15.12
CA GLN A 93 10.68 -4.34 -15.19
C GLN A 93 9.48 -3.48 -14.82
N TYR A 94 9.69 -2.27 -14.29
CA TYR A 94 8.67 -1.24 -14.15
C TYR A 94 7.39 -1.76 -13.47
N MET A 95 7.57 -2.42 -12.31
CA MET A 95 6.51 -3.11 -11.57
C MET A 95 5.57 -2.15 -10.83
N LEU A 96 5.99 -0.89 -10.64
CA LEU A 96 5.30 0.15 -9.88
C LEU A 96 4.80 1.33 -10.75
N GLU A 97 4.80 1.17 -12.07
CA GLU A 97 4.54 2.23 -13.06
C GLU A 97 3.29 1.95 -13.91
#